data_AF-A0A659PRD3-F1
#
_entry.id   AF-A0A659PRD3-F1
#
_cell.length_a   1.000
_cell.length_b   1.000
_cell.length_c   1.000
_cell.angle_alpha   90.00
_cell.angle_beta   90.00
_cell.angle_gamma   90.00
#
_symmetry.space_group_name_H-M   'P 1'
#
loop_
_entity.id
_entity.type
_entity.pdbx_description
1 polymer ?
#
loop_
_entity_poly.entity_id
_entity_poly.type
_entity_poly.pdbx_seq_one_letter_code
_entity_poly.pdbx_strand_id
1 'polypeptide(L)'
;PQQRRQGNGSANSLSRTEGVEAFLQHATVLRRYGAAVVVMAFDEQGQADTRERKIEICRRAYKILTEEVGFPPEGVIFDPNIFAVAPGIAEHHNYAQACIGARAAPHRARPPALISGGGSHVSFSSRGNDPVREAIHAVFLYYAIRNGMDMGIVNAGQLAIYDDLPAELRDAVEDVILNRRDDGTERLLELAEKYRGSKTDEAASAQQAEWRSWDVKKRLEYSLVKGITEFIEQDTEEARQQAGRPIEVIEGPLMDGMNVVGDLFGEGKMFLPQVVKSARVMKQAVAYLEPFIEASKEKGSSNGKMVIATVKGDVHDIGKNIVGVVLQCNNYEIVDLGVMVPAEKILRTAREVNADQIGLSGLITPSLDEMVNVAKEMERQGFTIPLLIGGATTSKAHTAVKIEQNYSGPTVYVQNASRTVGVVAALLSDNQRDDFVARTRKEYETVRIQHARKKPRTPPVTLEAARDNDLAFDWERYTPPVAHRLGVQEVEASIETLRNYIDWTPFFMTWSLAGKYPRILEDEVVGVEAQRLFKDAN
;
A
#
# COMPACT_ATOMS: atom_id res chain seq x y z
N PRO A 1 -3.73 28.28 4.02
CA PRO A 1 -4.04 27.58 2.74
C PRO A 1 -4.43 26.08 2.87
N GLN A 2 -4.99 25.64 4.00
CA GLN A 2 -5.33 24.21 4.25
C GLN A 2 -6.81 23.84 4.01
N GLN A 3 -7.67 24.81 3.66
CA GLN A 3 -9.13 24.61 3.46
C GLN A 3 -9.52 23.70 2.28
N ARG A 4 -8.55 23.10 1.56
CA ARG A 4 -8.78 22.20 0.41
C ARG A 4 -7.88 20.95 0.45
N ARG A 5 -7.79 20.25 1.60
CA ARG A 5 -7.15 18.92 1.65
C ARG A 5 -8.21 17.85 1.93
N GLN A 6 -8.22 16.78 1.13
CA GLN A 6 -8.89 15.53 1.50
C GLN A 6 -7.99 14.77 2.49
N GLY A 7 -8.52 14.43 3.67
CA GLY A 7 -7.79 13.74 4.75
C GLY A 7 -7.09 14.65 5.76
N ASN A 8 -6.55 14.05 6.84
CA ASN A 8 -5.76 14.77 7.84
C ASN A 8 -4.33 14.97 7.33
N GLY A 9 -3.91 16.22 7.14
CA GLY A 9 -2.51 16.51 6.82
C GLY A 9 -1.60 16.26 8.03
N SER A 10 -0.35 15.87 7.81
CA SER A 10 0.67 15.84 8.88
C SER A 10 1.62 17.04 8.76
N ALA A 11 2.02 17.59 9.91
CA ALA A 11 3.12 18.54 10.02
C ALA A 11 4.42 17.77 10.25
N ASN A 12 5.35 17.88 9.30
CA ASN A 12 6.64 17.22 9.38
C ASN A 12 7.59 18.05 10.24
N SER A 13 7.96 17.49 11.38
CA SER A 13 8.79 18.07 12.43
C SER A 13 8.10 19.11 13.32
N LEU A 14 7.82 18.69 14.55
CA LEU A 14 7.64 19.52 15.73
C LEU A 14 8.68 19.08 16.77
N SER A 15 9.42 20.01 17.36
CA SER A 15 10.43 19.70 18.38
C SER A 15 10.40 20.73 19.50
N ARG A 16 11.08 20.42 20.59
CA ARG A 16 11.20 21.32 21.76
C ARG A 16 12.49 22.14 21.74
N THR A 17 13.11 22.30 20.58
CA THR A 17 14.39 23.01 20.42
C THR A 17 14.27 24.49 20.84
N GLU A 18 13.12 25.12 20.56
CA GLU A 18 12.82 26.52 20.92
C GLU A 18 12.18 26.63 22.33
N GLY A 19 12.17 25.55 23.11
CA GLY A 19 11.55 25.48 24.42
C GLY A 19 10.08 25.04 24.40
N VAL A 20 9.54 24.80 25.60
CA VAL A 20 8.18 24.28 25.80
C VAL A 20 7.10 25.25 25.33
N GLU A 21 7.31 26.56 25.50
CA GLU A 21 6.31 27.57 25.14
C GLU A 21 6.03 27.61 23.63
N ALA A 22 7.10 27.64 22.80
CA ALA A 22 6.99 27.56 21.34
C ALA A 22 6.35 26.23 20.89
N PHE A 23 6.75 25.12 21.52
CA PHE A 23 6.16 23.80 21.25
C PHE A 23 4.65 23.77 21.52
N LEU A 24 4.19 24.34 22.63
CA LEU A 24 2.75 24.46 22.97
C LEU A 24 2.00 25.34 21.96
N GLN A 25 2.58 26.48 21.57
CA GLN A 25 1.97 27.39 20.59
C GLN A 25 1.79 26.69 19.25
N HIS A 26 2.84 26.07 18.71
CA HIS A 26 2.79 25.33 17.44
C HIS A 26 1.83 24.13 17.52
N ALA A 27 1.88 23.34 18.58
CA ALA A 27 0.96 22.22 18.77
C ALA A 27 -0.51 22.66 18.84
N THR A 28 -0.80 23.79 19.49
CA THR A 28 -2.15 24.35 19.56
C THR A 28 -2.66 24.77 18.18
N VAL A 29 -1.80 25.39 17.37
CA VAL A 29 -2.13 25.78 16.00
C VAL A 29 -2.38 24.54 15.13
N LEU A 30 -1.51 23.53 15.20
CA LEU A 30 -1.66 22.28 14.46
C LEU A 30 -2.94 21.52 14.85
N ARG A 31 -3.29 21.50 16.14
CA ARG A 31 -4.54 20.93 16.65
C ARG A 31 -5.76 21.66 16.08
N ARG A 32 -5.75 22.99 16.05
CA ARG A 32 -6.83 23.80 15.46
C ARG A 32 -7.04 23.48 13.98
N TYR A 33 -5.97 23.16 13.27
CA TYR A 33 -6.03 22.75 11.87
C TYR A 33 -6.36 21.26 11.64
N GLY A 34 -6.52 20.47 12.71
CA GLY A 34 -6.80 19.03 12.60
C GLY A 34 -5.66 18.23 11.97
N ALA A 35 -4.42 18.74 12.02
CA ALA A 35 -3.26 18.06 11.47
C ALA A 35 -2.71 17.01 12.44
N ALA A 36 -2.16 15.90 11.92
CA ALA A 36 -1.26 15.02 12.68
C ALA A 36 0.12 15.68 12.82
N VAL A 37 0.95 15.21 13.74
CA VAL A 37 2.27 15.79 14.01
C VAL A 37 3.36 14.72 14.08
N VAL A 38 4.47 14.97 13.38
CA VAL A 38 5.72 14.20 13.52
C VAL A 38 6.62 14.92 14.51
N VAL A 39 6.79 14.34 15.69
CA VAL A 39 7.59 14.87 16.78
C VAL A 39 9.00 14.30 16.72
N MET A 40 10.01 15.15 16.52
CA MET A 40 11.40 14.71 16.52
C MET A 40 11.95 14.62 17.95
N ALA A 41 12.84 13.67 18.21
CA ALA A 41 13.54 13.51 19.48
C ALA A 41 14.64 14.57 19.67
N PHE A 42 14.23 15.84 19.65
CA PHE A 42 15.08 17.02 19.78
C PHE A 42 14.45 17.97 20.80
N ASP A 43 15.19 18.27 21.85
CA ASP A 43 14.80 19.22 22.90
C ASP A 43 15.81 20.36 23.07
N GLU A 44 15.69 21.13 24.15
CA GLU A 44 16.52 22.30 24.44
C GLU A 44 18.01 21.96 24.63
N GLN A 45 18.34 20.69 24.88
CA GLN A 45 19.72 20.22 25.09
C GLN A 45 20.36 19.65 23.84
N GLY A 46 19.61 19.47 22.75
CA GLY A 46 20.13 18.89 21.51
C GLY A 46 19.32 17.72 20.98
N GLN A 47 19.85 17.09 19.94
CA GLN A 47 19.29 15.89 19.36
C GLN A 47 19.61 14.68 20.24
N ALA A 48 18.64 13.80 20.49
CA ALA A 48 18.89 12.58 21.24
C ALA A 48 19.69 11.56 20.44
N ASP A 49 20.89 11.24 20.90
CA ASP A 49 21.86 10.30 20.33
C ASP A 49 21.77 8.89 20.94
N THR A 50 21.52 8.79 22.24
CA THR A 50 21.37 7.53 22.98
C THR A 50 19.92 7.02 23.01
N ARG A 51 19.75 5.71 23.21
CA ARG A 51 18.43 5.06 23.29
C ARG A 51 17.57 5.67 24.41
N GLU A 52 18.16 5.84 25.58
CA GLU A 52 17.50 6.34 26.78
C GLU A 52 16.99 7.77 26.55
N ARG A 53 17.82 8.62 25.94
CA ARG A 53 17.46 10.01 25.63
C ARG A 53 16.36 10.09 24.58
N LYS A 54 16.39 9.25 23.55
CA LYS A 54 15.34 9.18 22.52
C LYS A 54 13.98 8.84 23.16
N ILE A 55 13.95 7.87 24.07
CA ILE A 55 12.71 7.47 24.79
C ILE A 55 12.23 8.59 25.71
N GLU A 56 13.13 9.22 26.47
CA GLU A 56 12.81 10.31 27.39
C GLU A 56 12.13 11.48 26.69
N ILE A 57 12.72 11.98 25.60
CA ILE A 57 12.19 13.13 24.86
C ILE A 57 10.82 12.82 24.25
N CYS A 58 10.67 11.67 23.60
CA CYS A 58 9.40 11.25 23.00
C CYS A 58 8.29 11.11 24.06
N ARG A 59 8.59 10.51 25.21
CA ARG A 59 7.62 10.36 26.31
C ARG A 59 7.19 11.72 26.87
N ARG A 60 8.13 12.63 27.08
CA ARG A 60 7.82 13.98 27.59
C ARG A 60 6.98 14.78 26.60
N ALA A 61 7.31 14.73 25.31
CA ALA A 61 6.53 15.39 24.27
C ALA A 61 5.12 14.81 24.13
N TYR A 62 4.97 13.49 24.25
CA TYR A 62 3.66 12.83 24.24
C TYR A 62 2.74 13.35 25.35
N LYS A 63 3.28 13.47 26.57
CA LYS A 63 2.54 13.93 27.74
C LYS A 63 2.04 15.37 27.54
N ILE A 64 2.92 16.26 27.10
CA ILE A 64 2.57 17.67 26.82
C ILE A 64 1.48 17.75 25.73
N LEU A 65 1.63 17.01 24.64
CA LEU A 65 0.64 17.03 23.54
C LEU A 65 -0.72 16.51 23.97
N THR A 66 -0.77 15.38 24.69
CA THR A 66 -2.05 14.73 25.03
C THR A 66 -2.73 15.32 26.26
N GLU A 67 -1.98 15.66 27.32
CA GLU A 67 -2.53 16.14 28.59
C GLU A 67 -2.69 17.66 28.64
N GLU A 68 -1.75 18.45 28.10
CA GLU A 68 -1.79 19.91 28.19
C GLU A 68 -2.45 20.55 26.95
N VAL A 69 -2.07 20.11 25.75
CA VAL A 69 -2.63 20.64 24.49
C VAL A 69 -3.96 19.97 24.10
N GLY A 70 -4.23 18.76 24.61
CA GLY A 70 -5.43 17.97 24.26
C GLY A 70 -5.40 17.42 22.83
N PHE A 71 -4.22 17.16 22.30
CA PHE A 71 -4.01 16.58 20.97
C PHE A 71 -4.48 15.11 20.95
N PRO A 72 -5.17 14.65 19.90
CA PRO A 72 -5.59 13.25 19.79
C PRO A 72 -4.36 12.32 19.74
N PRO A 73 -4.26 11.29 20.59
CA PRO A 73 -3.17 10.30 20.60
C PRO A 73 -2.84 9.70 19.23
N GLU A 74 -3.86 9.36 18.46
CA GLU A 74 -3.76 8.79 17.10
C GLU A 74 -3.12 9.75 16.08
N GLY A 75 -3.05 11.04 16.41
CA GLY A 75 -2.42 12.07 15.57
C GLY A 75 -0.94 12.32 15.90
N VAL A 76 -0.34 11.59 16.85
CA VAL A 76 1.07 11.76 17.25
C VAL A 76 1.95 10.68 16.62
N ILE A 77 2.99 11.11 15.91
CA ILE A 77 4.00 10.26 15.27
C ILE A 77 5.37 10.68 15.84
N PHE A 78 6.22 9.74 16.23
CA PHE A 78 7.57 10.02 16.75
C PHE A 78 8.65 9.71 15.72
N ASP A 79 9.58 10.64 15.51
CA ASP A 79 10.85 10.39 14.86
C ASP A 79 11.96 10.37 15.94
N PRO A 80 12.52 9.20 16.29
CA PRO A 80 13.55 9.08 17.31
C PRO A 80 14.93 9.55 16.83
N ASN A 81 15.02 10.30 15.72
CA ASN A 81 16.24 10.72 15.02
C ASN A 81 17.08 9.55 14.51
N ILE A 82 17.28 9.51 13.20
CA ILE A 82 18.25 8.62 12.54
C ILE A 82 19.49 9.44 12.20
N PHE A 83 20.66 8.98 12.67
CA PHE A 83 21.96 9.57 12.36
C PHE A 83 22.73 8.71 11.37
N ALA A 84 23.75 9.31 10.75
CA ALA A 84 24.67 8.64 9.85
C ALA A 84 25.51 7.59 10.58
N VAL A 85 25.65 6.41 9.98
CA VAL A 85 26.55 5.35 10.44
C VAL A 85 27.86 5.35 9.67
N ALA A 86 28.88 4.67 10.17
CA ALA A 86 30.20 4.60 9.54
C ALA A 86 30.85 5.96 9.12
N PRO A 87 30.75 7.05 9.91
CA PRO A 87 31.45 8.30 9.58
C PRO A 87 32.95 8.29 9.92
N GLY A 88 33.48 7.17 10.44
CA GLY A 88 34.86 7.06 10.93
C GLY A 88 35.09 7.64 12.33
N ILE A 89 34.02 7.80 13.13
CA ILE A 89 34.06 8.34 14.50
C ILE A 89 33.48 7.27 15.44
N ALA A 90 34.27 6.82 16.42
CA ALA A 90 33.92 5.69 17.28
C ALA A 90 32.66 5.95 18.11
N GLU A 91 32.46 7.19 18.55
CA GLU A 91 31.28 7.64 19.31
C GLU A 91 29.98 7.48 18.51
N HIS A 92 30.05 7.35 17.17
CA HIS A 92 28.88 7.23 16.29
C HIS A 92 28.49 5.78 15.99
N HIS A 93 29.29 4.79 16.38
CA HIS A 93 29.06 3.37 16.06
C HIS A 93 27.70 2.87 16.57
N ASN A 94 27.23 3.40 17.69
CA ASN A 94 25.99 2.94 18.32
C ASN A 94 24.71 3.62 17.79
N TYR A 95 24.80 4.57 16.85
CA TYR A 95 23.65 5.40 16.46
C TYR A 95 22.49 4.61 15.84
N ALA A 96 22.77 3.67 14.94
CA ALA A 96 21.72 2.83 14.34
C ALA A 96 21.06 1.91 15.37
N GLN A 97 21.85 1.25 16.22
CA GLN A 97 21.35 0.36 17.26
C GLN A 97 20.56 1.13 18.33
N ALA A 98 21.00 2.31 18.76
CA ALA A 98 20.26 3.18 19.66
C ALA A 98 18.90 3.60 19.07
N CYS A 99 18.87 3.88 17.77
CA CYS A 99 17.65 4.20 17.04
C CYS A 99 16.70 3.00 16.96
N ILE A 100 17.19 1.81 16.58
CA ILE A 100 16.40 0.56 16.51
C ILE A 100 15.89 0.15 17.91
N GLY A 101 16.75 0.21 18.93
CA GLY A 101 16.43 -0.18 20.30
C GLY A 101 15.43 0.76 21.00
N ALA A 102 15.38 2.03 20.62
CA ALA A 102 14.36 2.96 21.10
C ALA A 102 12.95 2.57 20.62
N ARG A 103 12.86 1.86 19.48
CA ARG A 103 11.60 1.39 18.88
C ARG A 103 11.11 0.07 19.50
N ALA A 104 12.06 -0.79 19.89
CA ALA A 104 11.82 -2.09 20.53
C ALA A 104 11.37 -2.03 22.01
N ALA A 105 11.20 -0.84 22.59
CA ALA A 105 10.79 -0.70 23.99
C ALA A 105 9.40 -1.36 24.24
N PRO A 106 9.15 -1.99 25.41
CA PRO A 106 7.93 -2.76 25.65
C PRO A 106 6.66 -1.95 25.36
N HIS A 107 5.69 -2.55 24.67
CA HIS A 107 4.42 -1.90 24.29
C HIS A 107 3.68 -1.21 25.46
N ARG A 108 3.88 -1.65 26.71
CA ARG A 108 3.31 -1.02 27.92
C ARG A 108 4.01 0.28 28.36
N ALA A 109 5.25 0.50 27.93
CA ALA A 109 6.06 1.69 28.27
C ALA A 109 6.10 2.73 27.13
N ARG A 110 5.53 2.38 25.97
CA ARG A 110 5.45 3.20 24.76
C ARG A 110 4.08 3.91 24.70
N PRO A 111 4.04 5.23 24.43
CA PRO A 111 2.79 5.90 24.11
C PRO A 111 2.13 5.29 22.87
N PRO A 112 0.80 5.17 22.77
CA PRO A 112 0.12 4.76 21.55
C PRO A 112 0.30 5.85 20.48
N ALA A 113 1.40 5.76 19.75
CA ALA A 113 1.87 6.68 18.73
C ALA A 113 2.65 5.90 17.67
N LEU A 114 2.58 6.32 16.41
CA LEU A 114 3.34 5.72 15.31
C LEU A 114 4.81 6.14 15.39
N ILE A 115 5.72 5.32 14.88
CA ILE A 115 7.15 5.65 14.80
C ILE A 115 7.57 5.82 13.33
N SER A 116 8.17 6.97 13.03
CA SER A 116 8.74 7.34 11.74
C SER A 116 10.28 7.43 11.80
N GLY A 117 10.94 7.52 10.64
CA GLY A 117 12.35 7.90 10.57
C GLY A 117 12.88 8.03 9.13
N GLY A 118 13.75 9.03 8.91
CA GLY A 118 14.53 9.21 7.69
C GLY A 118 15.66 8.20 7.51
N GLY A 119 15.46 7.16 6.70
CA GLY A 119 16.52 6.18 6.42
C GLY A 119 17.63 6.73 5.53
N SER A 120 17.39 7.78 4.75
CA SER A 120 18.44 8.45 3.95
C SER A 120 19.53 9.09 4.80
N HIS A 121 19.25 9.43 6.07
CA HIS A 121 20.25 9.92 7.00
C HIS A 121 21.23 8.83 7.46
N VAL A 122 20.80 7.56 7.47
CA VAL A 122 21.65 6.46 7.96
C VAL A 122 22.85 6.23 7.05
N SER A 123 22.68 6.38 5.74
CA SER A 123 23.72 6.16 4.73
C SER A 123 24.47 7.44 4.30
N PHE A 124 24.31 8.55 5.05
CA PHE A 124 24.84 9.86 4.64
C PHE A 124 26.37 9.86 4.44
N SER A 125 27.10 9.08 5.23
CA SER A 125 28.56 8.88 5.12
C SER A 125 28.99 8.22 3.81
N SER A 126 28.10 7.50 3.12
CA SER A 126 28.36 6.78 1.88
C SER A 126 27.82 7.50 0.63
N ARG A 127 27.55 8.81 0.71
CA ARG A 127 27.11 9.65 -0.43
C ARG A 127 28.05 9.49 -1.63
N GLY A 128 27.45 9.33 -2.82
CA GLY A 128 28.19 9.12 -4.08
C GLY A 128 28.56 7.65 -4.36
N ASN A 129 28.15 6.72 -3.50
CA ASN A 129 28.25 5.28 -3.73
C ASN A 129 26.88 4.63 -3.56
N ASP A 130 26.06 4.73 -4.61
CA ASP A 130 24.67 4.27 -4.53
C ASP A 130 24.56 2.81 -4.11
N PRO A 131 25.28 1.82 -4.70
CA PRO A 131 25.16 0.41 -4.28
C PRO A 131 25.34 0.16 -2.77
N VAL A 132 26.29 0.85 -2.13
CA VAL A 132 26.53 0.74 -0.68
C VAL A 132 25.41 1.40 0.12
N ARG A 133 24.89 2.54 -0.37
CA ARG A 133 23.75 3.22 0.27
C ARG A 133 22.50 2.37 0.20
N GLU A 134 22.23 1.73 -0.94
CA GLU A 134 21.10 0.82 -1.12
C GLU A 134 21.18 -0.34 -0.12
N ALA A 135 22.37 -0.94 0.04
CA ALA A 135 22.60 -1.99 1.02
C ALA A 135 22.38 -1.50 2.47
N ILE A 136 22.91 -0.34 2.84
CA ILE A 136 22.72 0.28 4.16
C ILE A 136 21.23 0.51 4.46
N HIS A 137 20.47 1.02 3.49
CA HIS A 137 19.03 1.23 3.64
C HIS A 137 18.27 -0.08 3.82
N ALA A 138 18.53 -1.07 2.96
CA ALA A 138 17.85 -2.36 2.99
C ALA A 138 18.06 -3.09 4.32
N VAL A 139 19.31 -3.15 4.82
CA VAL A 139 19.63 -3.77 6.11
C VAL A 139 19.03 -3.00 7.28
N PHE A 140 19.17 -1.67 7.31
CA PHE A 140 18.62 -0.87 8.40
C PHE A 140 17.10 -1.01 8.53
N LEU A 141 16.37 -0.93 7.42
CA LEU A 141 14.92 -1.06 7.41
C LEU A 141 14.47 -2.47 7.82
N TYR A 142 15.16 -3.52 7.34
CA TYR A 142 14.87 -4.89 7.72
C TYR A 142 14.85 -5.07 9.25
N TYR A 143 15.86 -4.54 9.95
CA TYR A 143 15.92 -4.58 11.41
C TYR A 143 14.96 -3.59 12.08
N ALA A 144 14.79 -2.39 11.54
CA ALA A 144 13.95 -1.36 12.14
C ALA A 144 12.45 -1.72 12.11
N ILE A 145 11.96 -2.30 11.00
CA ILE A 145 10.57 -2.78 10.85
C ILE A 145 10.26 -3.89 11.86
N ARG A 146 11.15 -4.90 11.96
CA ARG A 146 11.02 -5.99 12.94
C ARG A 146 11.00 -5.51 14.39
N ASN A 147 11.61 -4.36 14.65
CA ASN A 147 11.67 -3.74 15.97
C ASN A 147 10.60 -2.63 16.16
N GLY A 148 9.54 -2.62 15.33
CA GLY A 148 8.34 -1.82 15.57
C GLY A 148 8.34 -0.41 14.97
N MET A 149 9.10 -0.20 13.88
CA MET A 149 8.98 0.98 13.02
C MET A 149 7.72 0.90 12.17
N ASP A 150 6.87 1.94 12.24
CA ASP A 150 5.58 1.99 11.54
C ASP A 150 5.68 2.70 10.18
N MET A 151 6.63 3.63 10.03
CA MET A 151 6.82 4.46 8.83
C MET A 151 8.32 4.68 8.56
N GLY A 152 8.76 4.50 7.31
CA GLY A 152 10.12 4.85 6.88
C GLY A 152 10.11 5.88 5.75
N ILE A 153 10.95 6.90 5.88
CA ILE A 153 11.19 7.89 4.83
C ILE A 153 12.48 7.47 4.13
N VAL A 154 12.35 6.76 3.00
CA VAL A 154 13.44 6.07 2.31
C VAL A 154 13.25 6.07 0.80
N ASN A 155 14.31 5.76 0.04
CA ASN A 155 14.26 5.55 -1.39
C ASN A 155 14.03 4.08 -1.74
N ALA A 156 12.77 3.63 -1.86
CA ALA A 156 12.45 2.27 -2.27
C ALA A 156 12.75 1.90 -3.73
N GLY A 157 12.97 2.85 -4.63
CA GLY A 157 13.51 2.55 -5.96
C GLY A 157 14.99 2.12 -5.89
N GLN A 158 15.71 2.61 -4.88
CA GLN A 158 17.08 2.29 -4.49
C GLN A 158 17.13 1.33 -3.29
N LEU A 159 16.02 0.66 -2.97
CA LEU A 159 16.06 -0.45 -2.02
C LEU A 159 16.35 -1.72 -2.80
N ALA A 160 17.60 -2.14 -2.76
CA ALA A 160 17.95 -3.49 -3.11
C ALA A 160 17.06 -4.48 -2.32
N ILE A 161 16.61 -5.53 -2.99
CA ILE A 161 15.99 -6.66 -2.29
C ILE A 161 17.05 -7.19 -1.33
N TYR A 162 16.73 -7.23 -0.03
CA TYR A 162 17.66 -7.63 1.02
C TYR A 162 18.38 -8.96 0.72
N ASP A 163 17.67 -9.89 0.07
CA ASP A 163 18.19 -11.22 -0.30
C ASP A 163 19.03 -11.21 -1.59
N ASP A 164 18.87 -10.20 -2.45
CA ASP A 164 19.67 -10.00 -3.67
C ASP A 164 21.00 -9.30 -3.39
N LEU A 165 21.19 -8.77 -2.17
CA LEU A 165 22.44 -8.13 -1.78
C LEU A 165 23.59 -9.14 -1.77
N PRO A 166 24.76 -8.82 -2.35
CA PRO A 166 25.94 -9.65 -2.23
C PRO A 166 26.26 -9.93 -0.76
N ALA A 167 26.44 -11.22 -0.40
CA ALA A 167 26.58 -11.63 1.01
C ALA A 167 27.69 -10.87 1.75
N GLU A 168 28.84 -10.63 1.10
CA GLU A 168 29.96 -9.87 1.67
C GLU A 168 29.58 -8.42 2.02
N LEU A 169 28.80 -7.77 1.15
CA LEU A 169 28.32 -6.40 1.36
C LEU A 169 27.22 -6.35 2.43
N ARG A 170 26.27 -7.29 2.39
CA ARG A 170 25.19 -7.40 3.38
C ARG A 170 25.75 -7.59 4.79
N ASP A 171 26.67 -8.53 4.97
CA ASP A 171 27.23 -8.85 6.30
C ASP A 171 28.05 -7.67 6.85
N ALA A 172 28.81 -6.97 6.01
CA ALA A 172 29.55 -5.78 6.43
C ALA A 172 28.61 -4.62 6.83
N VAL A 173 27.51 -4.44 6.11
CA VAL A 173 26.49 -3.46 6.47
C VAL A 173 25.79 -3.84 7.78
N GLU A 174 25.46 -5.12 7.98
CA GLU A 174 24.89 -5.59 9.25
C GLU A 174 25.82 -5.37 10.44
N ASP A 175 27.14 -5.57 10.27
CA ASP A 175 28.14 -5.30 11.30
C ASP A 175 28.07 -3.83 11.78
N VAL A 176 27.91 -2.90 10.84
CA VAL A 176 27.78 -1.46 11.12
C VAL A 176 26.41 -1.11 11.71
N ILE A 177 25.31 -1.64 11.18
CA ILE A 177 23.96 -1.28 11.64
C ILE A 177 23.67 -1.82 13.04
N LEU A 178 24.14 -3.04 13.34
CA LEU A 178 23.92 -3.70 14.63
C LEU A 178 25.07 -3.49 15.61
N ASN A 179 26.16 -2.84 15.19
CA ASN A 179 27.37 -2.64 15.97
C ASN A 179 27.90 -3.98 16.54
N ARG A 180 28.06 -5.01 15.68
CA ARG A 180 28.44 -6.38 16.10
C ARG A 180 29.94 -6.51 16.41
N ARG A 181 30.75 -5.61 15.86
CA ARG A 181 32.21 -5.66 15.88
C ARG A 181 32.79 -4.25 15.93
N ASP A 182 33.97 -4.14 16.53
CA ASP A 182 34.68 -2.86 16.67
C ASP A 182 35.26 -2.36 15.33
N ASP A 183 35.58 -3.26 14.39
CA ASP A 183 36.17 -2.99 13.06
C ASP A 183 35.14 -2.88 11.91
N GLY A 184 33.85 -2.77 12.23
CA GLY A 184 32.77 -2.80 11.23
C GLY A 184 32.79 -1.61 10.25
N THR A 185 33.15 -0.42 10.74
CA THR A 185 33.24 0.80 9.92
C THR A 185 34.36 0.70 8.89
N GLU A 186 35.55 0.26 9.29
CA GLU A 186 36.71 0.09 8.42
C GLU A 186 36.42 -0.93 7.32
N ARG A 187 35.84 -2.08 7.68
CA ARG A 187 35.46 -3.14 6.75
C ARG A 187 34.46 -2.66 5.69
N LEU A 188 33.46 -1.88 6.09
CA LEU A 188 32.47 -1.34 5.14
C LEU A 188 33.10 -0.31 4.19
N LEU A 189 34.02 0.53 4.68
CA LEU A 189 34.72 1.51 3.85
C LEU A 189 35.64 0.85 2.82
N GLU A 190 36.39 -0.18 3.22
CA GLU A 190 37.23 -0.98 2.31
C GLU A 190 36.40 -1.65 1.20
N LEU A 191 35.23 -2.19 1.56
CA LEU A 191 34.31 -2.78 0.59
C LEU A 191 33.68 -1.73 -0.32
N ALA A 192 33.36 -0.54 0.21
CA ALA A 192 32.72 0.52 -0.55
C ALA A 192 33.55 0.95 -1.76
N GLU A 193 34.89 0.98 -1.65
CA GLU A 193 35.75 1.32 -2.80
C GLU A 193 35.59 0.36 -3.99
N LYS A 194 35.27 -0.92 -3.75
CA LYS A 194 35.00 -1.90 -4.83
C LYS A 194 33.74 -1.57 -5.64
N TYR A 195 32.79 -0.83 -5.05
CA TYR A 195 31.49 -0.51 -5.64
C TYR A 195 31.41 0.93 -6.21
N ARG A 196 32.48 1.72 -6.10
CA ARG A 196 32.51 3.10 -6.57
C ARG A 196 32.85 3.14 -8.08
N GLY A 197 31.83 3.29 -8.93
CA GLY A 197 32.01 3.59 -10.36
C GLY A 197 31.69 2.48 -11.38
N SER A 198 30.93 1.44 -11.02
CA SER A 198 30.45 0.46 -11.99
C SER A 198 29.42 1.08 -12.95
N LYS A 199 29.82 1.30 -14.21
CA LYS A 199 28.94 1.69 -15.32
C LYS A 199 27.82 0.66 -15.47
N THR A 200 26.58 1.12 -15.33
CA THR A 200 25.34 0.34 -15.41
C THR A 200 25.07 -0.32 -16.79
N ASP A 201 25.77 0.08 -17.86
CA ASP A 201 25.46 -0.39 -19.23
C ASP A 201 26.16 -1.71 -19.64
N GLU A 202 27.36 -2.01 -19.13
CA GLU A 202 28.02 -3.30 -19.43
C GLU A 202 27.44 -4.45 -18.60
N ALA A 203 27.01 -4.18 -17.36
CA ALA A 203 26.37 -5.17 -16.50
C ALA A 203 24.96 -5.56 -16.98
N ALA A 204 24.18 -4.63 -17.54
CA ALA A 204 22.86 -4.93 -18.09
C ALA A 204 22.91 -5.79 -19.37
N SER A 205 23.90 -5.56 -20.23
CA SER A 205 24.18 -6.37 -21.43
C SER A 205 24.73 -7.76 -21.07
N ALA A 206 25.66 -7.82 -20.11
CA ALA A 206 26.18 -9.09 -19.59
C ALA A 206 25.11 -9.91 -18.87
N GLN A 207 24.27 -9.29 -18.01
CA GLN A 207 23.14 -9.97 -17.37
C GLN A 207 22.14 -10.48 -18.40
N GLN A 208 21.79 -9.68 -19.43
CA GLN A 208 20.91 -10.13 -20.52
C GLN A 208 21.44 -11.39 -21.23
N ALA A 209 22.74 -11.49 -21.45
CA ALA A 209 23.37 -12.69 -22.02
C ALA A 209 23.42 -13.86 -21.02
N GLU A 210 23.60 -13.58 -19.73
CA GLU A 210 23.75 -14.59 -18.68
C GLU A 210 22.44 -15.33 -18.37
N TRP A 211 21.33 -14.62 -18.12
CA TRP A 211 20.07 -15.28 -17.73
C TRP A 211 19.43 -16.09 -18.86
N ARG A 212 19.72 -15.74 -20.12
CA ARG A 212 19.28 -16.51 -21.29
C ARG A 212 19.95 -17.87 -21.38
N SER A 213 21.12 -18.05 -20.76
CA SER A 213 21.82 -19.34 -20.68
C SER A 213 21.30 -20.26 -19.56
N TRP A 214 20.40 -19.77 -18.70
CA TRP A 214 19.84 -20.56 -17.62
C TRP A 214 18.83 -21.60 -18.12
N ASP A 215 18.49 -22.53 -17.24
CA ASP A 215 17.39 -23.48 -17.45
C ASP A 215 16.07 -22.75 -17.74
N VAL A 216 15.26 -23.33 -18.62
CA VAL A 216 14.00 -22.73 -19.08
C VAL A 216 13.05 -22.40 -17.93
N LYS A 217 13.01 -23.22 -16.86
CA LYS A 217 12.18 -22.96 -15.70
C LYS A 217 12.61 -21.69 -14.96
N LYS A 218 13.92 -21.52 -14.77
CA LYS A 218 14.49 -20.32 -14.13
C LYS A 218 14.33 -19.07 -15.00
N ARG A 219 14.42 -19.20 -16.33
CA ARG A 219 14.14 -18.10 -17.26
C ARG A 219 12.70 -17.62 -17.18
N LEU A 220 11.74 -18.54 -17.12
CA LEU A 220 10.32 -18.23 -16.95
C LEU A 220 10.06 -17.53 -15.62
N GLU A 221 10.59 -18.07 -14.52
CA GLU A 221 10.50 -17.46 -13.18
C GLU A 221 11.06 -16.03 -13.18
N TYR A 222 12.27 -15.85 -13.71
CA TYR A 222 12.92 -14.54 -13.81
C TYR A 222 12.13 -13.56 -14.68
N SER A 223 11.61 -14.04 -15.82
CA SER A 223 10.80 -13.23 -16.74
C SER A 223 9.51 -12.75 -16.09
N LEU A 224 8.89 -13.58 -15.24
CA LEU A 224 7.73 -13.17 -14.44
C LEU A 224 8.09 -12.11 -13.41
N VAL A 225 9.12 -12.33 -12.59
CA VAL A 225 9.52 -11.39 -11.53
C VAL A 225 9.93 -10.03 -12.10
N LYS A 226 10.63 -10.00 -13.24
CA LYS A 226 11.07 -8.75 -13.89
C LYS A 226 10.03 -8.17 -14.87
N GLY A 227 8.96 -8.90 -15.18
CA GLY A 227 7.92 -8.48 -16.11
C GLY A 227 8.42 -8.36 -17.56
N ILE A 228 9.17 -9.35 -18.05
CA ILE A 228 9.75 -9.40 -19.40
C ILE A 228 8.83 -10.21 -20.33
N THR A 229 8.27 -9.57 -21.36
CA THR A 229 7.36 -10.21 -22.33
C THR A 229 8.04 -10.68 -23.62
N GLU A 230 9.28 -10.26 -23.88
CA GLU A 230 9.94 -10.45 -25.18
C GLU A 230 10.21 -11.92 -25.54
N PHE A 231 10.59 -12.74 -24.55
CA PHE A 231 10.96 -14.14 -24.74
C PHE A 231 9.92 -15.13 -24.20
N ILE A 232 8.80 -14.64 -23.68
CA ILE A 232 7.88 -15.47 -22.88
C ILE A 232 7.28 -16.62 -23.68
N GLU A 233 6.91 -16.42 -24.94
CA GLU A 233 6.32 -17.48 -25.78
C GLU A 233 7.33 -18.58 -26.10
N GLN A 234 8.56 -18.20 -26.48
CA GLN A 234 9.63 -19.15 -26.76
C GLN A 234 9.99 -19.97 -25.53
N ASP A 235 10.15 -19.31 -24.39
CA ASP A 235 10.51 -19.95 -23.12
C ASP A 235 9.37 -20.85 -22.61
N THR A 236 8.12 -20.44 -22.82
CA THR A 236 6.94 -21.25 -22.47
C THR A 236 6.82 -22.50 -23.35
N GLU A 237 7.09 -22.38 -24.65
CA GLU A 237 7.09 -23.53 -25.57
C GLU A 237 8.20 -24.53 -25.24
N GLU A 238 9.42 -24.03 -24.98
CA GLU A 238 10.54 -24.89 -24.59
C GLU A 238 10.22 -25.64 -23.27
N ALA A 239 9.65 -24.96 -22.28
CA ALA A 239 9.21 -25.61 -21.04
C ALA A 239 8.08 -26.62 -21.29
N ARG A 240 7.14 -26.33 -22.19
CA ARG A 240 6.04 -27.23 -22.57
C ARG A 240 6.55 -28.51 -23.22
N GLN A 241 7.55 -28.42 -24.09
CA GLN A 241 8.18 -29.58 -24.73
C GLN A 241 8.92 -30.48 -23.74
N GLN A 242 9.47 -29.88 -22.67
CA GLN A 242 10.18 -30.61 -21.60
C GLN A 242 9.24 -31.14 -20.51
N ALA A 243 8.02 -30.62 -20.41
CA ALA A 243 7.01 -31.06 -19.46
C ALA A 243 6.29 -32.32 -19.94
N GLY A 244 5.89 -33.19 -19.00
CA GLY A 244 5.08 -34.36 -19.33
C GLY A 244 3.67 -33.96 -19.77
N ARG A 245 3.16 -32.84 -19.22
CA ARG A 245 1.84 -32.28 -19.51
C ARG A 245 1.91 -30.75 -19.67
N PRO A 246 1.17 -30.14 -20.61
CA PRO A 246 1.17 -28.69 -20.79
C PRO A 246 0.84 -27.89 -19.52
N ILE A 247 -0.02 -28.44 -18.66
CA ILE A 247 -0.43 -27.79 -17.41
C ILE A 247 0.71 -27.69 -16.38
N GLU A 248 1.71 -28.57 -16.45
CA GLU A 248 2.85 -28.58 -15.52
C GLU A 248 3.74 -27.34 -15.69
N VAL A 249 3.69 -26.66 -16.84
CA VAL A 249 4.37 -25.37 -17.05
C VAL A 249 3.69 -24.26 -16.25
N ILE A 250 2.35 -24.31 -16.15
CA ILE A 250 1.56 -23.36 -15.34
C ILE A 250 1.81 -23.66 -13.87
N GLU A 251 1.53 -24.89 -13.41
CA GLU A 251 1.61 -25.29 -12.00
C GLU A 251 3.05 -25.31 -11.45
N GLY A 252 4.07 -25.34 -12.32
CA GLY A 252 5.48 -25.28 -11.96
C GLY A 252 6.08 -23.88 -12.14
N PRO A 253 6.93 -23.67 -13.16
CA PRO A 253 7.78 -22.47 -13.26
C PRO A 253 7.02 -21.14 -13.29
N LEU A 254 5.83 -21.11 -13.88
CA LEU A 254 5.01 -19.91 -13.91
C LEU A 254 4.40 -19.59 -12.54
N MET A 255 3.84 -20.59 -11.85
CA MET A 255 3.32 -20.40 -10.49
C MET A 255 4.43 -20.09 -9.48
N ASP A 256 5.60 -20.72 -9.61
CA ASP A 256 6.78 -20.42 -8.78
C ASP A 256 7.18 -18.94 -8.91
N GLY A 257 7.25 -18.42 -10.14
CA GLY A 257 7.53 -17.01 -10.38
C GLY A 257 6.45 -16.07 -9.81
N MET A 258 5.18 -16.47 -9.89
CA MET A 258 4.08 -15.69 -9.30
C MET A 258 4.08 -15.71 -7.77
N ASN A 259 4.48 -16.82 -7.14
CA ASN A 259 4.64 -16.90 -5.69
C ASN A 259 5.72 -15.92 -5.21
N VAL A 260 6.87 -15.87 -5.91
CA VAL A 260 7.93 -14.89 -5.62
C VAL A 260 7.42 -13.45 -5.75
N VAL A 261 6.66 -13.14 -6.80
CA VAL A 261 6.01 -11.81 -6.94
C VAL A 261 5.06 -11.53 -5.77
N GLY A 262 4.28 -12.52 -5.34
CA GLY A 262 3.38 -12.43 -4.20
C GLY A 262 4.11 -12.17 -2.87
N ASP A 263 5.18 -12.92 -2.60
CA ASP A 263 6.00 -12.79 -1.39
C ASP A 263 6.71 -11.43 -1.37
N LEU A 264 7.33 -11.02 -2.48
CA LEU A 264 7.97 -9.71 -2.58
C LEU A 264 6.96 -8.58 -2.41
N PHE A 265 5.76 -8.69 -2.97
CA PHE A 265 4.70 -7.69 -2.78
C PHE A 265 4.19 -7.67 -1.33
N GLY A 266 4.04 -8.83 -0.69
CA GLY A 266 3.61 -8.97 0.70
C GLY A 266 4.62 -8.45 1.72
N GLU A 267 5.91 -8.64 1.45
CA GLU A 267 7.03 -8.13 2.25
C GLU A 267 7.34 -6.65 1.98
N GLY A 268 6.65 -6.02 1.02
CA GLY A 268 6.87 -4.63 0.62
C GLY A 268 8.14 -4.39 -0.20
N LYS A 269 8.72 -5.47 -0.75
CA LYS A 269 9.89 -5.47 -1.66
C LYS A 269 9.50 -5.22 -3.14
N MET A 270 8.22 -5.28 -3.51
CA MET A 270 7.70 -5.05 -4.88
C MET A 270 6.39 -4.22 -4.87
N PHE A 271 6.07 -3.50 -5.96
CA PHE A 271 4.92 -2.57 -6.06
C PHE A 271 3.89 -2.95 -7.15
N LEU A 272 2.67 -2.39 -7.05
CA LEU A 272 1.53 -2.76 -7.92
C LEU A 272 1.79 -2.64 -9.43
N PRO A 273 2.44 -1.59 -9.98
CA PRO A 273 2.74 -1.53 -11.41
C PRO A 273 3.59 -2.70 -11.89
N GLN A 274 4.55 -3.13 -11.07
CA GLN A 274 5.40 -4.28 -11.35
C GLN A 274 4.57 -5.58 -11.31
N VAL A 275 3.71 -5.73 -10.31
CA VAL A 275 2.77 -6.88 -10.21
C VAL A 275 1.88 -6.98 -11.45
N VAL A 276 1.32 -5.88 -11.94
CA VAL A 276 0.50 -5.87 -13.17
C VAL A 276 1.33 -6.25 -14.39
N LYS A 277 2.60 -5.81 -14.46
CA LYS A 277 3.52 -6.19 -15.53
C LYS A 277 3.83 -7.70 -15.50
N SER A 278 4.08 -8.27 -14.33
CA SER A 278 4.24 -9.71 -14.13
C SER A 278 2.99 -10.50 -14.52
N ALA A 279 1.80 -10.00 -14.15
CA ALA A 279 0.52 -10.57 -14.54
C ALA A 279 0.34 -10.63 -16.05
N ARG A 280 0.81 -9.62 -16.78
CA ARG A 280 0.76 -9.59 -18.24
C ARG A 280 1.62 -10.69 -18.86
N VAL A 281 2.83 -10.89 -18.34
CA VAL A 281 3.73 -11.98 -18.77
C VAL A 281 3.07 -13.33 -18.50
N MET A 282 2.51 -13.52 -17.30
CA MET A 282 1.77 -14.74 -16.92
C MET A 282 0.60 -15.01 -17.88
N LYS A 283 -0.23 -14.00 -18.15
CA LYS A 283 -1.38 -14.13 -19.06
C LYS A 283 -0.96 -14.50 -20.48
N GLN A 284 0.13 -13.91 -20.98
CA GLN A 284 0.64 -14.23 -22.32
C GLN A 284 1.16 -15.68 -22.39
N ALA A 285 1.86 -16.15 -21.35
CA ALA A 285 2.31 -17.54 -21.27
C ALA A 285 1.13 -18.53 -21.22
N VAL A 286 0.11 -18.26 -20.40
CA VAL A 286 -1.09 -19.11 -20.31
C VAL A 286 -1.87 -19.12 -21.63
N ALA A 287 -2.06 -17.97 -22.26
CA ALA A 287 -2.74 -17.88 -23.56
C ALA A 287 -2.02 -18.68 -24.65
N TYR A 288 -0.69 -18.78 -24.58
CA TYR A 288 0.08 -19.64 -25.48
C TYR A 288 -0.18 -21.14 -25.21
N LEU A 289 -0.35 -21.53 -23.94
CA LEU A 289 -0.59 -22.92 -23.53
C LEU A 289 -2.03 -23.39 -23.73
N GLU A 290 -3.01 -22.49 -23.79
CA GLU A 290 -4.45 -22.79 -23.92
C GLU A 290 -4.77 -23.85 -24.99
N PRO A 291 -4.30 -23.75 -26.26
CA PRO A 291 -4.62 -24.75 -27.29
C PRO A 291 -4.09 -26.16 -26.95
N PHE A 292 -2.97 -26.24 -26.23
CA PHE A 292 -2.35 -27.51 -25.85
C PHE A 292 -3.04 -28.15 -24.66
N ILE A 293 -3.51 -27.34 -23.70
CA ILE A 293 -4.29 -27.77 -22.52
C ILE A 293 -5.68 -28.25 -22.96
N GLU A 294 -6.36 -27.53 -23.85
CA GLU A 294 -7.66 -27.96 -24.38
C GLU A 294 -7.55 -29.28 -25.16
N ALA A 295 -6.46 -29.46 -25.93
CA ALA A 295 -6.19 -30.69 -26.66
C ALA A 295 -5.88 -31.88 -25.74
N SER A 296 -5.23 -31.65 -24.59
CA SER A 296 -4.96 -32.70 -23.59
C SER A 296 -6.19 -33.05 -22.74
N LYS A 297 -7.28 -32.26 -22.82
CA LYS A 297 -8.49 -32.36 -21.99
C LYS A 297 -8.22 -32.29 -20.48
N GLU A 298 -7.06 -31.79 -20.08
CA GLU A 298 -6.71 -31.62 -18.67
C GLU A 298 -7.22 -30.25 -18.20
N LYS A 299 -7.92 -30.23 -17.07
CA LYS A 299 -8.27 -28.99 -16.39
C LYS A 299 -7.29 -28.80 -15.23
N GLY A 300 -6.54 -27.71 -15.24
CA GLY A 300 -5.74 -27.30 -14.09
C GLY A 300 -6.60 -27.07 -12.85
N SER A 301 -5.98 -27.14 -11.68
CA SER A 301 -6.63 -26.81 -10.42
C SER A 301 -6.41 -25.33 -10.08
N SER A 302 -7.49 -24.60 -9.79
CA SER A 302 -7.41 -23.24 -9.25
C SER A 302 -7.58 -23.26 -7.74
N ASN A 303 -7.05 -22.24 -7.06
CA ASN A 303 -7.22 -22.07 -5.61
C ASN A 303 -8.66 -21.75 -5.21
N GLY A 304 -9.53 -21.46 -6.19
CA GLY A 304 -10.93 -21.15 -6.03
C GLY A 304 -11.44 -20.26 -7.16
N LYS A 305 -12.77 -20.19 -7.29
CA LYS A 305 -13.47 -19.41 -8.30
C LYS A 305 -14.24 -18.27 -7.68
N MET A 306 -14.06 -17.05 -8.21
CA MET A 306 -14.76 -15.86 -7.75
C MET A 306 -15.55 -15.21 -8.90
N VAL A 307 -16.84 -14.93 -8.66
CA VAL A 307 -17.60 -14.01 -9.50
C VAL A 307 -17.41 -12.60 -8.99
N ILE A 308 -16.90 -11.69 -9.82
CA ILE A 308 -16.72 -10.29 -9.47
C ILE A 308 -17.59 -9.39 -10.36
N ALA A 309 -18.24 -8.38 -9.76
CA ALA A 309 -19.15 -7.50 -10.49
C ALA A 309 -19.19 -6.10 -9.88
N THR A 310 -19.30 -5.07 -10.72
CA THR A 310 -19.74 -3.74 -10.28
C THR A 310 -21.27 -3.73 -10.26
N VAL A 311 -21.83 -3.36 -9.11
CA VAL A 311 -23.28 -3.48 -8.84
C VAL A 311 -24.13 -2.61 -9.77
N LYS A 312 -25.43 -2.91 -9.81
CA LYS A 312 -26.41 -2.21 -10.64
C LYS A 312 -26.34 -0.68 -10.45
N GLY A 313 -26.43 0.04 -11.57
CA GLY A 313 -26.41 1.50 -11.57
C GLY A 313 -25.03 2.12 -11.39
N ASP A 314 -23.98 1.31 -11.26
CA ASP A 314 -22.61 1.76 -11.12
C ASP A 314 -21.76 1.31 -12.31
N VAL A 315 -20.98 2.23 -12.87
CA VAL A 315 -20.14 2.03 -14.06
C VAL A 315 -18.64 1.93 -13.75
N HIS A 316 -18.26 2.12 -12.49
CA HIS A 316 -16.85 2.25 -12.13
C HIS A 316 -16.23 0.87 -11.88
N ASP A 317 -15.16 0.54 -12.61
CA ASP A 317 -14.58 -0.80 -12.67
C ASP A 317 -13.05 -0.85 -12.48
N ILE A 318 -12.36 0.29 -12.44
CA ILE A 318 -10.89 0.30 -12.36
C ILE A 318 -10.37 -0.51 -11.17
N GLY A 319 -10.88 -0.25 -9.96
CA GLY A 319 -10.48 -0.99 -8.76
C GLY A 319 -10.86 -2.47 -8.81
N LYS A 320 -12.01 -2.81 -9.41
CA LYS A 320 -12.46 -4.19 -9.64
C LYS A 320 -11.48 -4.94 -10.53
N ASN A 321 -11.06 -4.31 -11.63
CA ASN A 321 -10.15 -4.91 -12.60
C ASN A 321 -8.78 -5.17 -11.96
N ILE A 322 -8.29 -4.25 -11.13
CA ILE A 322 -7.05 -4.45 -10.35
C ILE A 322 -7.18 -5.65 -9.41
N VAL A 323 -8.28 -5.78 -8.67
CA VAL A 323 -8.53 -6.95 -7.81
C VAL A 323 -8.57 -8.25 -8.62
N GLY A 324 -9.25 -8.24 -9.77
CA GLY A 324 -9.31 -9.39 -10.67
C GLY A 324 -7.93 -9.85 -11.11
N VAL A 325 -7.08 -8.92 -11.57
CA VAL A 325 -5.70 -9.21 -11.98
C VAL A 325 -4.87 -9.75 -10.81
N VAL A 326 -4.94 -9.10 -9.64
CA VAL A 326 -4.17 -9.54 -8.45
C VAL A 326 -4.61 -10.92 -7.96
N LEU A 327 -5.89 -11.28 -8.06
CA LEU A 327 -6.33 -12.64 -7.71
C LEU A 327 -5.94 -13.67 -8.77
N GLN A 328 -6.00 -13.33 -10.06
CA GLN A 328 -5.48 -14.19 -11.13
C GLN A 328 -3.97 -14.47 -10.94
N CYS A 329 -3.21 -13.48 -10.45
CA CYS A 329 -1.82 -13.66 -10.05
C CYS A 329 -1.60 -14.69 -8.93
N ASN A 330 -2.64 -15.03 -8.17
CA ASN A 330 -2.60 -15.98 -7.06
C ASN A 330 -3.38 -17.27 -7.38
N ASN A 331 -3.47 -17.63 -8.66
CA ASN A 331 -4.12 -18.84 -9.18
C ASN A 331 -5.62 -18.96 -8.86
N TYR A 332 -6.35 -17.84 -8.81
CA TYR A 332 -7.80 -17.84 -8.70
C TYR A 332 -8.47 -17.68 -10.07
N GLU A 333 -9.56 -18.41 -10.30
CA GLU A 333 -10.40 -18.24 -11.49
C GLU A 333 -11.36 -17.06 -11.26
N ILE A 334 -11.23 -16.00 -12.06
CA ILE A 334 -12.05 -14.79 -11.93
C ILE A 334 -13.05 -14.69 -13.08
N VAL A 335 -14.34 -14.70 -12.74
CA VAL A 335 -15.46 -14.46 -13.65
C VAL A 335 -15.94 -13.02 -13.46
N ASP A 336 -15.48 -12.12 -14.31
CA ASP A 336 -15.86 -10.71 -14.28
C ASP A 336 -17.13 -10.45 -15.11
N LEU A 337 -18.20 -10.02 -14.43
CA LEU A 337 -19.49 -9.72 -15.06
C LEU A 337 -19.59 -8.29 -15.63
N GLY A 338 -18.57 -7.47 -15.41
CA GLY A 338 -18.51 -6.08 -15.85
C GLY A 338 -19.24 -5.13 -14.89
N VAL A 339 -19.96 -4.17 -15.47
CA VAL A 339 -20.57 -3.04 -14.76
C VAL A 339 -22.09 -3.00 -14.88
N MET A 340 -22.72 -2.25 -13.98
CA MET A 340 -24.17 -2.11 -13.87
C MET A 340 -24.89 -3.47 -13.76
N VAL A 341 -24.27 -4.44 -13.09
CA VAL A 341 -24.76 -5.81 -13.10
C VAL A 341 -25.91 -5.99 -12.09
N PRO A 342 -27.10 -6.44 -12.52
CA PRO A 342 -28.19 -6.73 -11.60
C PRO A 342 -27.86 -7.87 -10.64
N ALA A 343 -28.37 -7.79 -9.40
CA ALA A 343 -28.22 -8.84 -8.39
C ALA A 343 -28.62 -10.23 -8.92
N GLU A 344 -29.71 -10.31 -9.70
CA GLU A 344 -30.18 -11.55 -10.33
C GLU A 344 -29.09 -12.20 -11.20
N LYS A 345 -28.43 -11.43 -12.07
CA LYS A 345 -27.38 -11.95 -12.95
C LYS A 345 -26.14 -12.38 -12.15
N ILE A 346 -25.76 -11.61 -11.12
CA ILE A 346 -24.62 -11.95 -10.24
C ILE A 346 -24.83 -13.32 -9.61
N LEU A 347 -25.99 -13.51 -8.97
CA LEU A 347 -26.29 -14.74 -8.23
C LEU A 347 -26.56 -15.92 -9.16
N ARG A 348 -27.25 -15.67 -10.29
CA ARG A 348 -27.47 -16.70 -11.31
C ARG A 348 -26.14 -17.22 -11.84
N THR A 349 -25.24 -16.33 -12.28
CA THR A 349 -23.94 -16.75 -12.79
C THR A 349 -23.10 -17.44 -11.72
N ALA A 350 -23.13 -16.97 -10.46
CA ALA A 350 -22.44 -17.65 -9.36
C ALA A 350 -22.86 -19.12 -9.19
N ARG A 351 -24.14 -19.46 -9.44
CA ARG A 351 -24.60 -20.85 -9.47
C ARG A 351 -24.16 -21.58 -10.73
N GLU A 352 -24.34 -20.97 -11.90
CA GLU A 352 -24.00 -21.58 -13.20
C GLU A 352 -22.52 -22.01 -13.26
N VAL A 353 -21.63 -21.19 -12.71
CA VAL A 353 -20.18 -21.46 -12.73
C VAL A 353 -19.68 -22.18 -11.48
N ASN A 354 -20.54 -22.47 -10.51
CA ASN A 354 -20.19 -22.98 -9.18
C ASN A 354 -19.09 -22.15 -8.52
N ALA A 355 -19.35 -20.85 -8.34
CA ALA A 355 -18.41 -19.94 -7.72
C ALA A 355 -18.25 -20.24 -6.22
N ASP A 356 -17.02 -20.18 -5.73
CA ASP A 356 -16.70 -20.35 -4.31
C ASP A 356 -16.90 -19.06 -3.52
N GLN A 357 -16.86 -17.90 -4.18
CA GLN A 357 -17.02 -16.56 -3.57
C GLN A 357 -17.65 -15.55 -4.54
N ILE A 358 -18.29 -14.52 -4.00
CA ILE A 358 -18.81 -13.37 -4.77
C ILE A 358 -18.14 -12.08 -4.30
N GLY A 359 -17.59 -11.30 -5.23
CA GLY A 359 -17.03 -9.97 -4.98
C GLY A 359 -17.89 -8.86 -5.60
N LEU A 360 -18.31 -7.90 -4.79
CA LEU A 360 -19.05 -6.72 -5.23
C LEU A 360 -18.17 -5.47 -5.18
N SER A 361 -18.24 -4.68 -6.24
CA SER A 361 -17.59 -3.37 -6.36
C SER A 361 -18.62 -2.25 -6.47
N GLY A 362 -18.35 -1.11 -5.81
CA GLY A 362 -19.17 0.09 -5.91
C GLY A 362 -18.40 1.37 -5.54
N LEU A 363 -18.68 2.45 -6.25
CA LEU A 363 -18.03 3.75 -6.11
C LEU A 363 -18.99 4.86 -5.69
N ILE A 364 -20.28 4.78 -6.01
CA ILE A 364 -21.27 5.83 -5.68
C ILE A 364 -22.18 5.42 -4.52
N THR A 365 -22.84 6.40 -3.88
CA THR A 365 -23.70 6.14 -2.72
C THR A 365 -24.86 5.18 -3.03
N PRO A 366 -25.58 5.30 -4.17
CA PRO A 366 -26.63 4.33 -4.52
C PRO A 366 -26.16 2.88 -4.62
N SER A 367 -24.88 2.65 -4.94
CA SER A 367 -24.28 1.31 -5.02
C SER A 367 -24.31 0.58 -3.68
N LEU A 368 -24.28 1.31 -2.57
CA LEU A 368 -24.32 0.73 -1.23
C LEU A 368 -25.65 0.03 -0.96
N ASP A 369 -26.77 0.61 -1.40
CA ASP A 369 -28.10 0.01 -1.25
C ASP A 369 -28.23 -1.25 -2.13
N GLU A 370 -27.61 -1.25 -3.32
CA GLU A 370 -27.57 -2.45 -4.17
C GLU A 370 -26.72 -3.57 -3.56
N MET A 371 -25.62 -3.26 -2.86
CA MET A 371 -24.86 -4.28 -2.12
C MET A 371 -25.67 -4.89 -0.97
N VAL A 372 -26.45 -4.07 -0.25
CA VAL A 372 -27.40 -4.55 0.77
C VAL A 372 -28.47 -5.45 0.13
N ASN A 373 -28.98 -5.05 -1.04
CA ASN A 373 -29.95 -5.83 -1.80
C ASN A 373 -29.38 -7.20 -2.21
N VAL A 374 -28.14 -7.26 -2.71
CA VAL A 374 -27.47 -8.51 -3.05
C VAL A 374 -27.33 -9.41 -1.82
N ALA A 375 -26.92 -8.88 -0.67
CA ALA A 375 -26.81 -9.67 0.57
C ALA A 375 -28.17 -10.27 0.99
N LYS A 376 -29.24 -9.47 0.96
CA LYS A 376 -30.61 -9.96 1.23
C LYS A 376 -31.04 -11.05 0.25
N GLU A 377 -30.68 -10.90 -1.01
CA GLU A 377 -31.04 -11.86 -2.05
C GLU A 377 -30.23 -13.15 -1.94
N MET A 378 -28.95 -13.07 -1.54
CA MET A 378 -28.13 -14.23 -1.20
C MET A 378 -28.75 -15.03 -0.05
N GLU A 379 -29.22 -14.35 1.00
CA GLU A 379 -29.95 -14.97 2.10
C GLU A 379 -31.25 -15.61 1.63
N ARG A 380 -32.08 -14.86 0.89
CA ARG A 380 -33.37 -15.33 0.37
C ARG A 380 -33.22 -16.58 -0.50
N GLN A 381 -32.14 -16.66 -1.27
CA GLN A 381 -31.84 -17.79 -2.15
C GLN A 381 -31.03 -18.91 -1.48
N GLY A 382 -30.64 -18.77 -0.22
CA GLY A 382 -29.92 -19.81 0.54
C GLY A 382 -28.47 -20.01 0.09
N PHE A 383 -27.78 -18.95 -0.32
CA PHE A 383 -26.33 -19.02 -0.55
C PHE A 383 -25.57 -19.25 0.77
N THR A 384 -24.42 -19.90 0.69
CA THR A 384 -23.53 -20.15 1.84
C THR A 384 -22.09 -19.69 1.61
N ILE A 385 -21.77 -19.32 0.36
CA ILE A 385 -20.45 -18.85 -0.05
C ILE A 385 -20.17 -17.43 0.47
N PRO A 386 -18.90 -17.07 0.73
CA PRO A 386 -18.52 -15.73 1.16
C PRO A 386 -18.92 -14.60 0.19
N LEU A 387 -19.35 -13.48 0.77
CA LEU A 387 -19.62 -12.21 0.10
C LEU A 387 -18.52 -11.19 0.46
N LEU A 388 -17.79 -10.73 -0.56
CA LEU A 388 -16.75 -9.72 -0.43
C LEU A 388 -17.26 -8.37 -0.93
N ILE A 389 -17.06 -7.32 -0.13
CA ILE A 389 -17.51 -5.96 -0.41
C ILE A 389 -16.29 -5.05 -0.56
N GLY A 390 -16.21 -4.35 -1.69
CA GLY A 390 -15.14 -3.39 -1.97
C GLY A 390 -15.59 -2.19 -2.83
N GLY A 391 -14.68 -1.25 -3.01
CA GLY A 391 -14.89 -0.01 -3.77
C GLY A 391 -14.97 1.24 -2.90
N ALA A 392 -14.89 2.43 -3.51
CA ALA A 392 -14.53 3.68 -2.83
C ALA A 392 -15.54 4.15 -1.77
N THR A 393 -16.84 3.91 -1.97
CA THR A 393 -17.89 4.27 -0.99
C THR A 393 -18.07 3.24 0.11
N THR A 394 -17.51 2.05 -0.06
CA THR A 394 -17.63 0.99 0.93
C THR A 394 -16.73 1.25 2.13
N SER A 395 -17.14 0.75 3.29
CA SER A 395 -16.35 0.87 4.51
C SER A 395 -16.68 -0.25 5.46
N LYS A 396 -15.74 -0.57 6.35
CA LYS A 396 -15.94 -1.53 7.43
C LYS A 396 -17.19 -1.22 8.26
N ALA A 397 -17.44 0.06 8.55
CA ALA A 397 -18.61 0.48 9.32
C ALA A 397 -19.91 0.25 8.55
N HIS A 398 -19.98 0.64 7.28
CA HIS A 398 -21.17 0.41 6.45
C HIS A 398 -21.46 -1.09 6.31
N THR A 399 -20.46 -1.89 5.96
CA THR A 399 -20.61 -3.34 5.79
C THR A 399 -21.10 -4.02 7.07
N ALA A 400 -20.49 -3.70 8.22
CA ALA A 400 -20.89 -4.25 9.51
C ALA A 400 -22.33 -3.84 9.92
N VAL A 401 -22.74 -2.60 9.66
CA VAL A 401 -24.03 -2.04 10.13
C VAL A 401 -25.19 -2.35 9.18
N LYS A 402 -24.95 -2.40 7.86
CA LYS A 402 -26.01 -2.45 6.84
C LYS A 402 -25.98 -3.69 5.96
N ILE A 403 -24.84 -4.35 5.77
CA ILE A 403 -24.73 -5.49 4.84
C ILE A 403 -24.71 -6.82 5.58
N GLU A 404 -23.74 -7.04 6.48
CA GLU A 404 -23.50 -8.31 7.17
C GLU A 404 -24.77 -8.86 7.85
N GLN A 405 -25.57 -7.99 8.48
CA GLN A 405 -26.77 -8.42 9.20
C GLN A 405 -27.89 -8.97 8.29
N ASN A 406 -27.77 -8.82 6.97
CA ASN A 406 -28.75 -9.31 5.99
C ASN A 406 -28.33 -10.63 5.34
N TYR A 407 -27.16 -11.18 5.65
CA TYR A 407 -26.67 -12.45 5.09
C TYR A 407 -26.04 -13.32 6.18
N SER A 408 -26.55 -14.53 6.34
CA SER A 408 -26.10 -15.50 7.34
C SER A 408 -24.75 -16.12 7.00
N GLY A 409 -24.30 -16.05 5.75
CA GLY A 409 -22.97 -16.48 5.33
C GLY A 409 -21.86 -15.48 5.70
N PRO A 410 -20.59 -15.79 5.37
CA PRO A 410 -19.48 -14.86 5.60
C PRO A 410 -19.64 -13.58 4.75
N THR A 411 -19.59 -12.41 5.39
CA THR A 411 -19.59 -11.11 4.69
C THR A 411 -18.37 -10.30 5.12
N VAL A 412 -17.51 -9.90 4.18
CA VAL A 412 -16.22 -9.28 4.50
C VAL A 412 -15.98 -8.05 3.63
N TYR A 413 -15.67 -6.92 4.28
CA TYR A 413 -15.15 -5.72 3.64
C TYR A 413 -13.63 -5.83 3.45
N VAL A 414 -13.16 -5.53 2.24
CA VAL A 414 -11.73 -5.46 1.93
C VAL A 414 -11.38 -4.09 1.34
N GLN A 415 -10.31 -3.50 1.87
CA GLN A 415 -9.96 -2.11 1.57
C GLN A 415 -9.24 -1.93 0.22
N ASN A 416 -8.44 -2.90 -0.21
CA ASN A 416 -7.62 -2.83 -1.42
C ASN A 416 -7.27 -4.22 -1.94
N ALA A 417 -6.77 -4.28 -3.18
CA ALA A 417 -6.45 -5.53 -3.86
C ALA A 417 -5.37 -6.36 -3.15
N SER A 418 -4.37 -5.72 -2.53
CA SER A 418 -3.31 -6.43 -1.82
C SER A 418 -3.82 -7.25 -0.65
N ARG A 419 -4.77 -6.70 0.12
CA ARG A 419 -5.39 -7.44 1.23
C ARG A 419 -6.39 -8.48 0.76
N THR A 420 -6.96 -8.33 -0.44
CA THR A 420 -7.95 -9.27 -0.98
C THR A 420 -7.39 -10.68 -1.07
N VAL A 421 -6.13 -10.86 -1.48
CA VAL A 421 -5.50 -12.19 -1.60
C VAL A 421 -5.54 -12.95 -0.27
N GLY A 422 -5.06 -12.32 0.81
CA GLY A 422 -5.04 -12.96 2.13
C GLY A 422 -6.42 -13.26 2.69
N VAL A 423 -7.41 -12.40 2.39
CA VAL A 423 -8.82 -12.63 2.80
C VAL A 423 -9.44 -13.81 2.04
N VAL A 424 -9.28 -13.84 0.71
CA VAL A 424 -9.81 -14.90 -0.16
C VAL A 424 -9.18 -16.25 0.21
N ALA A 425 -7.87 -16.28 0.47
CA ALA A 425 -7.16 -17.48 0.90
C ALA A 425 -7.66 -17.99 2.26
N ALA A 426 -7.83 -17.11 3.24
CA ALA A 426 -8.35 -17.49 4.56
C ALA A 426 -9.79 -18.01 4.49
N LEU A 427 -10.63 -17.46 3.61
CA LEU A 427 -12.02 -17.85 3.44
C LEU A 427 -12.21 -19.22 2.77
N LEU A 428 -11.23 -19.67 1.97
CA LEU A 428 -11.25 -20.98 1.30
C LEU A 428 -10.43 -22.05 2.02
N SER A 429 -9.63 -21.66 3.00
CA SER A 429 -8.84 -22.60 3.78
C SER A 429 -9.71 -23.42 4.74
N ASP A 430 -9.63 -24.75 4.67
CA ASP A 430 -10.30 -25.67 5.59
C ASP A 430 -9.95 -25.42 7.07
N ASN A 431 -8.74 -24.93 7.34
CA ASN A 431 -8.23 -24.71 8.69
C ASN A 431 -8.46 -23.29 9.21
N GLN A 432 -8.48 -22.29 8.32
CA GLN A 432 -8.53 -20.88 8.74
C GLN A 432 -9.91 -20.26 8.62
N ARG A 433 -10.80 -20.83 7.79
CA ARG A 433 -12.10 -20.24 7.46
C ARG A 433 -12.93 -19.93 8.70
N ASP A 434 -13.16 -20.92 9.56
CA ASP A 434 -14.08 -20.77 10.69
C ASP A 434 -13.56 -19.75 11.71
N ASP A 435 -12.27 -19.83 12.05
CA ASP A 435 -11.61 -18.87 12.94
C ASP A 435 -11.61 -17.45 12.37
N PHE A 436 -11.34 -17.31 11.06
CA PHE A 436 -11.33 -16.02 10.37
C PHE A 436 -12.73 -15.40 10.36
N VAL A 437 -13.76 -16.17 10.03
CA VAL A 437 -15.15 -15.72 10.02
C VAL A 437 -15.63 -15.34 11.41
N ALA A 438 -15.34 -16.17 12.43
CA ALA A 438 -15.71 -15.89 13.81
C ALA A 438 -15.05 -14.59 14.33
N ARG A 439 -13.76 -14.40 14.03
CA ARG A 439 -13.02 -13.18 14.38
C ARG A 439 -13.62 -11.95 13.71
N THR A 440 -13.95 -12.05 12.42
CA THR A 440 -14.51 -10.93 11.63
C THR A 440 -15.90 -10.54 12.15
N ARG A 441 -16.77 -11.51 12.45
CA ARG A 441 -18.10 -11.26 13.04
C ARG A 441 -18.01 -10.53 14.38
N LYS A 442 -17.09 -10.96 15.25
CA LYS A 442 -16.84 -10.30 16.55
C LYS A 442 -16.33 -8.86 16.38
N GLU A 443 -15.47 -8.65 15.39
CA GLU A 443 -14.98 -7.33 15.04
C GLU A 443 -16.12 -6.43 14.55
N TYR A 444 -16.99 -6.93 13.68
CA TYR A 444 -18.13 -6.17 13.15
C TYR A 444 -19.19 -5.87 14.21
N GLU A 445 -19.43 -6.78 15.15
CA GLU A 445 -20.24 -6.52 16.33
C GLU A 445 -19.69 -5.35 17.16
N THR A 446 -18.36 -5.33 17.39
CA THR A 446 -17.70 -4.24 18.11
C THR A 446 -17.89 -2.90 17.39
N VAL A 447 -17.71 -2.88 16.07
CA VAL A 447 -17.91 -1.69 15.24
C VAL A 447 -19.38 -1.24 15.27
N ARG A 448 -20.34 -2.17 15.22
CA ARG A 448 -21.78 -1.87 15.32
C ARG A 448 -22.13 -1.21 16.65
N ILE A 449 -21.68 -1.79 17.76
CA ILE A 449 -21.93 -1.23 19.10
C ILE A 449 -21.29 0.16 19.24
N GLN A 450 -20.05 0.33 18.78
CA GLN A 450 -19.38 1.63 18.81
C GLN A 450 -20.12 2.67 17.96
N HIS A 451 -20.58 2.30 16.76
CA HIS A 451 -21.33 3.19 15.89
C HIS A 451 -22.67 3.59 16.51
N ALA A 452 -23.40 2.64 17.11
CA ALA A 452 -24.66 2.92 17.81
C ALA A 452 -24.47 3.84 19.04
N ARG A 453 -23.30 3.78 19.68
CA ARG A 453 -22.93 4.67 20.80
C ARG A 453 -22.47 6.06 20.36
N LYS A 454 -22.19 6.29 19.07
CA LYS A 454 -21.79 7.62 18.59
C LYS A 454 -22.96 8.58 18.76
N LYS A 455 -22.87 9.41 19.79
CA LYS A 455 -23.71 10.59 19.93
C LYS A 455 -23.07 11.74 19.13
N PRO A 456 -23.84 12.46 18.31
CA PRO A 456 -23.38 13.71 17.73
C PRO A 456 -22.78 14.61 18.81
N ARG A 457 -21.59 15.18 18.56
CA ARG A 457 -20.95 16.10 19.52
C ARG A 457 -21.83 17.32 19.81
N THR A 458 -22.64 17.71 18.83
CA THR A 458 -23.66 18.74 18.93
C THR A 458 -25.03 18.11 18.69
N PRO A 459 -26.04 18.41 19.52
CA PRO A 459 -27.40 17.95 19.28
C PRO A 459 -27.85 18.35 17.87
N PRO A 460 -28.59 17.48 17.14
CA PRO A 460 -29.23 17.89 15.91
C PRO A 460 -30.21 19.03 16.22
N VAL A 461 -30.20 20.05 15.38
CA VAL A 461 -31.16 21.17 15.45
C VAL A 461 -32.38 20.86 14.59
N THR A 462 -33.48 21.55 14.86
CA THR A 462 -34.65 21.49 13.97
C THR A 462 -34.32 22.12 12.63
N LEU A 463 -35.08 21.74 11.60
CA LEU A 463 -34.95 22.35 10.27
C LEU A 463 -35.18 23.88 10.32
N GLU A 464 -36.10 24.34 11.17
CA GLU A 464 -36.37 25.76 11.39
C GLU A 464 -35.17 26.47 12.00
N ALA A 465 -34.63 25.97 13.11
CA ALA A 465 -33.47 26.57 13.75
C ALA A 465 -32.23 26.62 12.83
N ALA A 466 -32.05 25.61 11.96
CA ALA A 466 -30.98 25.63 10.96
C ALA A 466 -31.20 26.70 9.87
N ARG A 467 -32.46 26.97 9.49
CA ARG A 467 -32.81 28.01 8.53
C ARG A 467 -32.75 29.42 9.13
N ASP A 468 -33.11 29.56 10.40
CA ASP A 468 -32.99 30.81 11.14
C ASP A 468 -31.51 31.19 11.41
N ASN A 469 -30.62 30.19 11.42
CA ASN A 469 -29.17 30.35 11.46
C ASN A 469 -28.56 30.16 10.07
N ASP A 470 -29.11 30.83 9.07
CA ASP A 470 -28.54 30.88 7.73
C ASP A 470 -27.24 31.71 7.68
N LEU A 471 -26.65 31.82 6.49
CA LEU A 471 -25.43 32.62 6.32
C LEU A 471 -25.75 34.11 6.53
N ALA A 472 -25.39 34.63 7.71
CA ALA A 472 -25.46 36.05 8.02
C ALA A 472 -24.46 36.83 7.13
N PHE A 473 -24.98 37.44 6.07
CA PHE A 473 -24.21 38.19 5.09
C PHE A 473 -24.98 39.44 4.67
N ASP A 474 -24.26 40.57 4.56
CA ASP A 474 -24.86 41.85 4.16
C ASP A 474 -25.01 41.91 2.63
N TRP A 475 -26.16 41.43 2.15
CA TRP A 475 -26.51 41.43 0.74
C TRP A 475 -26.80 42.82 0.18
N GLU A 476 -27.13 43.82 1.02
CA GLU A 476 -27.40 45.19 0.56
C GLU A 476 -26.11 45.90 0.15
N ARG A 477 -24.99 45.58 0.81
CA ARG A 477 -23.66 46.13 0.48
C ARG A 477 -22.89 45.32 -0.54
N TYR A 478 -23.32 44.09 -0.81
CA TYR A 478 -22.70 43.23 -1.81
C TYR A 478 -23.42 43.35 -3.14
N THR A 479 -22.71 43.76 -4.18
CA THR A 479 -23.20 43.68 -5.56
C THR A 479 -22.65 42.40 -6.19
N PRO A 480 -23.48 41.35 -6.41
CA PRO A 480 -23.03 40.14 -7.09
C PRO A 480 -22.49 40.47 -8.49
N PRO A 481 -21.36 39.89 -8.91
CA PRO A 481 -20.83 40.12 -10.25
C PRO A 481 -21.83 39.59 -11.29
N VAL A 482 -22.23 40.45 -12.22
CA VAL A 482 -23.09 40.06 -13.34
C VAL A 482 -22.33 39.06 -14.21
N ALA A 483 -22.92 37.89 -14.46
CA ALA A 483 -22.32 36.88 -15.32
C ALA A 483 -22.11 37.46 -16.74
N HIS A 484 -20.87 37.42 -17.24
CA HIS A 484 -20.52 37.99 -18.54
C HIS A 484 -21.31 37.37 -19.71
N ARG A 485 -21.69 36.10 -19.58
CA ARG A 485 -22.47 35.37 -20.57
C ARG A 485 -23.57 34.58 -19.87
N LEU A 486 -24.82 34.88 -20.24
CA LEU A 486 -25.99 34.13 -19.81
C LEU A 486 -26.37 33.10 -20.89
N GLY A 487 -27.16 32.10 -20.51
CA GLY A 487 -27.65 31.06 -21.42
C GLY A 487 -26.77 29.81 -21.46
N VAL A 488 -27.25 28.80 -22.18
CA VAL A 488 -26.55 27.51 -22.36
C VAL A 488 -25.50 27.65 -23.45
N GLN A 489 -24.30 27.14 -23.19
CA GLN A 489 -23.22 27.11 -24.16
C GLN A 489 -22.59 25.73 -24.19
N GLU A 490 -22.48 25.15 -25.37
CA GLU A 490 -21.65 23.98 -25.63
C GLU A 490 -20.17 24.40 -25.70
N VAL A 491 -19.32 23.66 -24.99
CA VAL A 491 -17.89 23.92 -24.90
C VAL A 491 -17.15 22.68 -25.37
N GLU A 492 -16.29 22.85 -26.36
CA GLU A 492 -15.43 21.81 -26.88
C GLU A 492 -13.98 22.10 -26.46
N ALA A 493 -13.24 21.04 -26.13
CA ALA A 493 -11.82 21.13 -25.81
C ALA A 493 -11.09 19.88 -26.31
N SER A 494 -9.93 20.08 -26.94
CA SER A 494 -9.06 18.98 -27.35
C SER A 494 -8.39 18.33 -26.14
N ILE A 495 -7.95 17.07 -26.28
CA ILE A 495 -7.10 16.41 -25.28
C ILE A 495 -5.85 17.24 -25.00
N GLU A 496 -5.24 17.83 -26.03
CA GLU A 496 -4.08 18.72 -25.89
C GLU A 496 -4.36 19.90 -24.95
N THR A 497 -5.55 20.50 -25.05
CA THR A 497 -5.98 21.58 -24.14
C THR A 497 -6.17 21.05 -22.73
N LEU A 498 -6.91 19.94 -22.57
CA LEU A 498 -7.27 19.37 -21.28
C LEU A 498 -6.07 18.77 -20.53
N ARG A 499 -5.03 18.30 -21.24
CA ARG A 499 -3.85 17.66 -20.65
C ARG A 499 -3.16 18.56 -19.61
N ASN A 500 -3.19 19.88 -19.82
CA ASN A 500 -2.60 20.86 -18.91
C ASN A 500 -3.39 21.01 -17.59
N TYR A 501 -4.65 20.56 -17.56
CA TYR A 501 -5.55 20.64 -16.41
C TYR A 501 -5.70 19.32 -15.65
N ILE A 502 -5.02 18.25 -16.10
CA ILE A 502 -5.02 16.96 -15.41
C ILE A 502 -4.24 17.09 -14.09
N ASP A 503 -4.92 16.92 -12.95
CA ASP A 503 -4.25 16.60 -11.70
C ASP A 503 -3.87 15.11 -11.73
N TRP A 504 -2.57 14.83 -11.82
CA TRP A 504 -2.07 13.47 -11.88
C TRP A 504 -2.03 12.78 -10.50
N THR A 505 -2.34 13.49 -9.41
CA THR A 505 -2.34 12.90 -8.07
C THR A 505 -3.33 11.73 -7.95
N PRO A 506 -4.62 11.86 -8.34
CA PRO A 506 -5.54 10.73 -8.37
C PRO A 506 -5.12 9.61 -9.32
N PHE A 507 -4.43 9.94 -10.42
CA PHE A 507 -3.91 8.93 -11.36
C PHE A 507 -2.91 8.00 -10.65
N PHE A 508 -1.93 8.54 -9.92
CA PHE A 508 -0.99 7.70 -9.17
C PHE A 508 -1.65 6.90 -8.04
N MET A 509 -2.62 7.49 -7.33
CA MET A 509 -3.39 6.77 -6.31
C MET A 509 -4.13 5.55 -6.89
N THR A 510 -4.65 5.68 -8.12
CA THR A 510 -5.31 4.58 -8.83
C THR A 510 -4.36 3.41 -9.05
N TRP A 511 -3.09 3.69 -9.34
CA TRP A 511 -2.02 2.71 -9.51
C TRP A 511 -1.34 2.29 -8.19
N SER A 512 -1.96 2.60 -7.05
CA SER A 512 -1.42 2.32 -5.70
C SER A 512 -0.02 2.90 -5.47
N LEU A 513 0.33 3.99 -6.14
CA LEU A 513 1.53 4.77 -5.88
C LEU A 513 1.17 5.95 -4.97
N ALA A 514 1.57 5.86 -3.71
CA ALA A 514 1.29 6.89 -2.73
C ALA A 514 2.20 8.10 -2.95
N GLY A 515 1.61 9.30 -3.04
CA GLY A 515 2.36 10.54 -3.26
C GLY A 515 1.55 11.57 -4.04
N LYS A 516 2.02 12.83 -4.06
CA LYS A 516 1.35 13.92 -4.78
C LYS A 516 2.16 14.34 -6.01
N TYR A 517 1.55 14.47 -7.18
CA TYR A 517 2.21 15.03 -8.37
C TYR A 517 2.52 16.54 -8.22
N PRO A 518 3.64 17.05 -8.76
CA PRO A 518 4.73 16.32 -9.43
C PRO A 518 5.77 15.73 -8.46
N ARG A 519 5.67 16.02 -7.15
CA ARG A 519 6.64 15.51 -6.14
C ARG A 519 6.77 14.00 -6.16
N ILE A 520 5.72 13.27 -6.54
CA ILE A 520 5.76 11.82 -6.69
C ILE A 520 6.75 11.35 -7.76
N LEU A 521 7.04 12.18 -8.78
CA LEU A 521 8.06 11.84 -9.78
C LEU A 521 9.48 11.85 -9.21
N GLU A 522 9.70 12.68 -8.19
CA GLU A 522 10.96 12.76 -7.43
C GLU A 522 10.88 11.93 -6.15
N ASP A 523 9.79 11.19 -5.96
CA ASP A 523 9.61 10.38 -4.77
C ASP A 523 10.67 9.30 -4.72
N GLU A 524 11.32 9.22 -3.58
CA GLU A 524 12.42 8.32 -3.42
C GLU A 524 11.92 6.84 -3.50
N VAL A 525 10.72 6.51 -3.01
CA VAL A 525 10.16 5.14 -3.06
C VAL A 525 9.69 4.76 -4.45
N VAL A 526 8.80 5.58 -4.99
CA VAL A 526 8.05 5.21 -6.18
C VAL A 526 8.37 6.07 -7.40
N GLY A 527 9.30 7.02 -7.29
CA GLY A 527 9.50 8.06 -8.31
C GLY A 527 9.93 7.56 -9.67
N VAL A 528 10.81 6.55 -9.76
CA VAL A 528 11.18 5.95 -11.05
C VAL A 528 9.99 5.27 -11.71
N GLU A 529 9.22 4.49 -10.96
CA GLU A 529 8.01 3.84 -11.48
C GLU A 529 6.91 4.86 -11.76
N ALA A 530 6.79 5.91 -10.97
CA ALA A 530 5.88 7.03 -11.22
C ALA A 530 6.28 7.78 -12.49
N GLN A 531 7.57 8.02 -12.74
CA GLN A 531 8.08 8.60 -13.98
C GLN A 531 7.82 7.70 -15.18
N ARG A 532 8.06 6.38 -15.06
CA ARG A 532 7.78 5.40 -16.12
C ARG A 532 6.28 5.34 -16.43
N LEU A 533 5.45 5.15 -15.41
CA LEU A 533 4.00 5.11 -15.54
C LEU A 533 3.44 6.43 -16.12
N PHE A 534 3.98 7.57 -15.67
CA PHE A 534 3.61 8.89 -16.19
C PHE A 534 4.01 9.05 -17.65
N LYS A 535 5.20 8.55 -18.03
CA LYS A 535 5.67 8.56 -19.41
C LYS A 535 4.81 7.66 -20.30
N ASP A 536 4.43 6.49 -19.84
CA ASP A 536 3.56 5.57 -20.60
C ASP A 536 2.14 6.11 -20.78
N ALA A 537 1.66 6.93 -19.83
CA ALA A 537 0.35 7.56 -19.90
C ALA A 537 0.29 8.81 -20.79
N ASN A 538 1.44 9.43 -21.11
CA ASN A 538 1.55 10.62 -21.96
C ASN A 538 1.97 10.25 -23.38
#